data_AF-A0A410NTF2-F1
#
_entry.id   AF-A0A410NTF2-F1
#
_cell.length_a   1.000
_cell.length_b   1.000
_cell.length_c   1.000
_cell.angle_alpha   90.00
_cell.angle_beta   90.00
_cell.angle_gamma   90.00
#
_symmetry.space_group_name_H-M   'P 1'
#
loop_
_entity.id
_entity.type
_entity.pdbx_description
1 polymer ?
#
loop_
_entity_poly.entity_id
_entity_poly.type
_entity_poly.pdbx_seq_one_letter_code
_entity_poly.pdbx_strand_id
1 'polypeptide(L)'
;MTPDQLTTALDAMMASAGDDPDFLPGLIEVNSEEWCETLYSIERTAKSLDEGIRHRGIKVAISSAFETRVLTRSEAGDRGQPYRDVTPAA
;
A
#
# COMPACT_ATOMS: atom_id res chain seq x y z
N MET A 1 -0.50 11.09 -6.84
CA MET A 1 0.42 9.99 -7.26
C MET A 1 -0.27 9.13 -8.31
N THR A 2 0.41 8.74 -9.38
CA THR A 2 -0.13 7.83 -10.42
C THR A 2 0.07 6.35 -10.05
N PRO A 3 -0.65 5.39 -10.68
CA PRO A 3 -0.41 3.95 -10.50
C PRO A 3 1.06 3.52 -10.72
N ASP A 4 1.72 4.06 -11.75
CA ASP A 4 3.11 3.73 -12.06
C ASP A 4 4.07 4.29 -11.00
N GLN A 5 3.78 5.48 -10.47
CA GLN A 5 4.54 6.08 -9.38
C GLN A 5 4.38 5.26 -8.09
N LEU A 6 3.18 4.78 -7.79
CA LEU A 6 2.93 3.90 -6.65
C LEU A 6 3.70 2.58 -6.79
N THR A 7 3.68 1.97 -7.98
CA THR A 7 4.44 0.75 -8.29
C THR A 7 5.94 0.98 -8.08
N THR A 8 6.46 2.08 -8.63
CA THR A 8 7.88 2.46 -8.49
C THR A 8 8.27 2.67 -7.02
N ALA A 9 7.42 3.33 -6.23
CA ALA A 9 7.66 3.57 -4.81
C ALA A 9 7.67 2.26 -4.00
N LEU A 10 6.74 1.34 -4.30
CA LEU A 10 6.69 0.02 -3.68
C LEU A 10 7.94 -0.80 -3.98
N ASP A 11 8.35 -0.85 -5.24
CA ASP A 11 9.51 -1.64 -5.66
C ASP A 11 10.82 -1.06 -5.08
N ALA A 12 10.95 0.26 -5.04
CA ALA A 12 12.08 0.93 -4.40
C ALA A 12 12.13 0.63 -2.89
N MET A 13 10.98 0.65 -2.19
CA MET A 13 10.91 0.31 -0.77
C MET A 13 11.25 -1.16 -0.52
N MET A 14 10.71 -2.09 -1.32
CA MET A 14 11.06 -3.51 -1.24
C MET A 14 12.55 -3.75 -1.45
N ALA A 15 13.16 -3.10 -2.45
CA ALA A 15 14.59 -3.22 -2.71
C ALA A 15 15.45 -2.63 -1.57
N SER A 16 14.97 -1.57 -0.91
CA SER A 16 15.68 -0.91 0.19
C SER A 16 15.57 -1.67 1.53
N ALA A 17 14.53 -2.47 1.72
CA ALA A 17 14.27 -3.19 2.97
C ALA A 17 15.30 -4.30 3.24
N GLY A 18 15.89 -4.88 2.20
CA GLY A 18 16.78 -6.03 2.33
C GLY A 18 16.07 -7.21 3.02
N ASP A 19 16.69 -7.74 4.07
CA ASP A 19 16.16 -8.86 4.86
C ASP A 19 15.35 -8.42 6.09
N ASP A 20 15.17 -7.11 6.32
CA ASP A 20 14.49 -6.58 7.50
C ASP A 20 12.98 -6.41 7.24
N PRO A 21 12.11 -7.18 7.91
CA PRO A 21 10.67 -7.10 7.70
C PRO A 21 10.07 -5.74 8.09
N ASP A 22 10.69 -4.98 8.99
CA ASP A 22 10.15 -3.71 9.48
C ASP A 22 10.20 -2.61 8.42
N PHE A 23 11.16 -2.71 7.49
CA PHE A 23 11.30 -1.79 6.35
C PHE A 23 10.49 -2.22 5.11
N LEU A 24 9.86 -3.39 5.12
CA LEU A 24 8.96 -3.78 4.03
C LEU A 24 7.74 -2.85 3.97
N PRO A 25 7.09 -2.71 2.80
CA PRO A 25 5.81 -2.01 2.70
C PRO A 25 4.75 -2.58 3.65
N GLY A 26 4.13 -1.71 4.43
CA GLY A 26 3.16 -2.05 5.47
C GLY A 26 1.76 -1.46 5.25
N LEU A 27 1.67 -0.26 4.72
CA LEU A 27 0.38 0.40 4.45
C LEU A 27 0.50 1.37 3.28
N ILE A 28 -0.51 1.37 2.41
CA ILE A 28 -0.67 2.41 1.39
C ILE A 28 -1.74 3.36 1.90
N GLU A 29 -1.34 4.56 2.27
CA GLU A 29 -2.26 5.66 2.55
C GLU A 29 -2.57 6.36 1.22
N VAL A 30 -3.84 6.62 0.95
CA VAL A 30 -4.27 7.26 -0.30
C VAL A 30 -5.24 8.39 0.02
N ASN A 31 -4.98 9.56 -0.57
CA ASN A 31 -5.96 10.63 -0.54
C ASN A 31 -7.22 10.22 -1.33
N SER A 32 -8.41 10.48 -0.79
CA SER A 32 -9.66 10.08 -1.45
C SER A 32 -9.87 10.69 -2.84
N GLU A 33 -9.35 11.90 -3.09
CA GLU A 33 -9.43 12.54 -4.41
C GLU A 33 -8.61 11.75 -5.44
N GLU A 34 -7.33 11.47 -5.12
CA GLU A 34 -6.46 10.67 -5.99
C GLU A 34 -6.95 9.23 -6.19
N TRP A 35 -7.60 8.66 -5.17
CA TRP A 35 -8.25 7.36 -5.29
C TRP A 35 -9.31 7.38 -6.37
N CYS A 36 -10.26 8.31 -6.28
CA CYS A 36 -11.38 8.41 -7.23
C CYS A 36 -10.91 8.76 -8.64
N GLU A 37 -9.88 9.59 -8.78
CA GLU A 37 -9.40 10.05 -10.09
C GLU A 37 -8.51 9.04 -10.82
N THR A 38 -7.61 8.36 -10.10
CA THR A 38 -6.53 7.59 -10.76
C THR A 38 -6.28 6.22 -10.13
N LEU A 39 -6.17 6.14 -8.81
CA LEU A 39 -5.70 4.93 -8.13
C LEU A 39 -6.77 3.84 -8.00
N TYR A 40 -8.05 4.15 -8.27
CA TYR A 40 -9.09 3.12 -8.43
C TYR A 40 -8.82 2.17 -9.62
N SER A 41 -7.84 2.44 -10.47
CA SER A 41 -7.48 1.57 -11.61
C SER A 41 -6.48 0.45 -11.25
N ILE A 42 -5.80 0.54 -10.09
CA ILE A 42 -4.83 -0.48 -9.69
C ILE A 42 -5.53 -1.83 -9.46
N GLU A 43 -4.82 -2.92 -9.75
CA GLU A 43 -5.24 -4.26 -9.33
C GLU A 43 -5.44 -4.26 -7.81
N ARG A 44 -6.59 -4.78 -7.37
CA ARG A 44 -6.89 -4.85 -5.95
C ARG A 44 -7.79 -6.03 -5.65
N THR A 45 -7.62 -6.54 -4.44
CA THR A 45 -8.55 -7.48 -3.82
C THR A 45 -9.33 -6.77 -2.72
N ALA A 46 -10.64 -7.03 -2.66
CA ALA A 46 -11.51 -6.60 -1.58
C ALA A 46 -12.39 -7.80 -1.19
N LYS A 47 -11.86 -8.66 -0.30
CA LYS A 47 -12.50 -9.94 0.02
C LYS A 47 -13.61 -9.81 1.06
N SER A 48 -13.41 -8.97 2.07
CA SER A 48 -14.37 -8.72 3.15
C SER A 48 -14.18 -7.31 3.72
N LEU A 49 -15.17 -6.83 4.49
CA LEU A 49 -15.07 -5.55 5.21
C LEU A 49 -13.88 -5.54 6.18
N ASP A 50 -13.63 -6.67 6.87
CA ASP A 50 -12.53 -6.79 7.82
C ASP A 50 -11.15 -6.80 7.13
N GLU A 51 -11.04 -7.40 5.93
CA GLU A 51 -9.77 -7.40 5.18
C GLU A 51 -9.46 -6.05 4.51
N GLY A 52 -10.49 -5.30 4.16
CA GLY A 52 -10.39 -4.05 3.41
C GLY A 52 -9.87 -4.26 1.99
N ILE A 53 -9.46 -3.15 1.37
CA ILE A 53 -8.84 -3.15 0.04
C ILE A 53 -7.36 -3.47 0.18
N ARG A 54 -6.84 -4.33 -0.69
CA ARG A 54 -5.42 -4.66 -0.76
C ARG A 54 -4.90 -4.59 -2.19
N HIS A 55 -3.72 -3.99 -2.35
CA HIS A 55 -2.94 -3.99 -3.58
C HIS A 55 -1.62 -4.72 -3.31
N ARG A 56 -1.28 -5.73 -4.13
CA ARG A 56 -0.06 -6.55 -3.95
C ARG A 56 0.08 -7.16 -2.55
N GLY A 57 -1.04 -7.47 -1.90
CA GLY A 57 -1.09 -7.99 -0.52
C GLY A 57 -1.03 -6.92 0.57
N ILE A 58 -0.73 -5.66 0.24
CA ILE A 58 -0.61 -4.54 1.17
C ILE A 58 -1.97 -3.86 1.34
N LYS A 59 -2.33 -3.50 2.58
CA LYS A 59 -3.57 -2.81 2.88
C LYS A 59 -3.57 -1.40 2.29
N VAL A 60 -4.69 -0.99 1.73
CA VAL A 60 -4.93 0.37 1.24
C VAL A 60 -5.93 1.05 2.18
N ALA A 61 -5.52 2.18 2.75
CA ALA A 61 -6.37 3.03 3.58
C ALA A 61 -6.62 4.35 2.85
N ILE A 62 -7.89 4.69 2.67
CA ILE A 62 -8.30 5.85 1.86
C ILE A 62 -8.95 6.88 2.80
N SER A 63 -8.49 8.12 2.76
CA SER A 63 -9.06 9.24 3.51
C SER A 63 -8.65 10.56 2.88
N SER A 64 -9.51 11.58 2.94
CA SER A 64 -9.15 12.94 2.54
C SER A 64 -8.09 13.58 3.46
N ALA A 65 -7.88 13.02 4.66
CA ALA A 65 -6.87 13.47 5.61
C ALA A 65 -5.46 12.90 5.33
N PHE A 66 -5.33 11.97 4.37
CA PHE A 66 -4.05 11.36 4.04
C PHE A 66 -3.35 12.09 2.90
N GLU A 67 -2.02 12.08 2.98
CA GLU A 67 -1.16 12.24 1.82
C GLU A 67 -0.98 10.85 1.17
N THR A 68 -1.01 10.78 -0.17
CA THR A 68 -0.82 9.51 -0.85
C THR A 68 0.63 9.05 -0.77
N ARG A 69 0.88 7.95 -0.07
CA ARG A 69 2.23 7.42 0.20
C ARG A 69 2.22 5.96 0.61
N VAL A 70 3.40 5.35 0.54
CA VAL A 70 3.68 4.03 1.09
C VAL A 70 4.39 4.20 2.42
N LEU A 71 3.90 3.52 3.45
CA LEU A 71 4.55 3.42 4.75
C LEU A 71 5.21 2.05 4.90
N THR A 72 6.36 2.03 5.57
CA THR A 72 6.99 0.80 6.06
C THR A 72 6.11 0.11 7.11
N ARG A 73 6.36 -1.17 7.42
CA ARG A 73 5.66 -1.88 8.50
C ARG A 73 5.89 -1.22 9.86
N SER A 74 7.08 -0.70 10.10
CA SER A 74 7.40 0.07 11.32
C SER A 74 6.52 1.32 11.45
N GLU A 75 6.39 2.11 10.39
CA GLU A 75 5.56 3.33 10.39
C GLU A 75 4.05 3.04 10.41
N ALA A 76 3.63 1.97 9.75
CA ALA A 76 2.24 1.56 9.68
C ALA A 76 1.72 1.03 11.02
N GLY A 77 2.55 0.32 11.78
CA GLY A 77 2.18 -0.32 13.04
C GLY A 77 0.92 -1.21 12.89
N ASP A 78 0.02 -1.17 13.85
CA ASP A 78 -1.18 -2.02 13.82
C ASP A 78 -2.15 -1.67 12.68
N ARG A 79 -2.03 -0.47 12.09
CA ARG A 79 -2.96 0.00 11.03
C ARG A 79 -2.82 -0.81 9.74
N GLY A 80 -1.61 -1.28 9.44
CA GLY A 80 -1.28 -2.12 8.28
C GLY A 80 -1.64 -3.60 8.46
N GLN A 81 -1.93 -4.04 9.69
CA GLN A 81 -2.20 -5.44 9.98
C GLN A 81 -3.51 -5.94 9.34
N PRO A 82 -3.60 -7.25 9.01
CA PRO A 82 -2.50 -8.22 9.03
C PRO A 82 -1.50 -7.99 7.90
N TYR A 83 -0.20 -8.05 8.22
CA TYR A 83 0.87 -8.03 7.23
C TYR A 83 0.91 -9.34 6.44
N ARG A 84 1.03 -9.22 5.13
CA ARG A 84 1.13 -10.33 4.18
C ARG A 84 2.43 -10.18 3.39
N ASP A 85 2.81 -11.25 2.71
CA ASP A 85 3.88 -11.19 1.72
C ASP A 85 3.49 -10.23 0.60
N VAL A 86 4.42 -9.36 0.25
CA VAL A 86 4.21 -8.38 -0.81
C VAL A 86 4.38 -9.11 -2.14
N THR A 87 3.32 -9.08 -2.96
CA THR A 87 3.38 -9.65 -4.30
C THR A 87 4.24 -8.73 -5.19
N PRO A 88 5.21 -9.25 -5.96
CA PRO A 88 5.96 -8.44 -6.92
C PRO A 88 5.04 -7.80 -7.98
N ALA A 89 5.51 -6.73 -8.63
CA ALA A 89 4.86 -6.24 -9.85
C ALA A 89 4.89 -7.34 -10.93
N ALA A 90 3.83 -7.41 -11.73
CA ALA A 90 3.71 -8.35 -12.86
C ALA A 90 4.49 -7.87 -14.09
#